data_AF-A0A7S2G121-F1
#
_entry.id   AF-A0A7S2G121-F1
#
_cell.length_a   1.000
_cell.length_b   1.000
_cell.length_c   1.000
_cell.angle_alpha   90.00
_cell.angle_beta   90.00
_cell.angle_gamma   90.00
#
_symmetry.space_group_name_H-M   'P 1'
#
loop_
_entity.id
_entity.type
_entity.pdbx_description
1 polymer ?
#
loop_
_entity_poly.entity_id
_entity_poly.type
_entity_poly.pdbx_seq_one_letter_code
_entity_poly.pdbx_strand_id
1 'polypeptide(L)'
;TIGFGVPDPYFRPCPWLVAVLIVESLTAVLYDVIFVGVVYQRISRGTTRASTILFSDKAVIQTVGDSTYVMFRACEMRRTQLLDSHFRCYLFTWQRQESGLNGQQFSRFRQTPMRLEQPDDTL
;
A
#
# COMPACT_ATOMS: atom_id res chain seq x y z
N THR A 1 27.87 13.61 -14.92
CA THR A 1 29.34 13.50 -15.12
C THR A 1 29.64 12.45 -16.17
N ILE A 2 29.77 12.83 -17.45
CA ILE A 2 30.32 11.93 -18.49
C ILE A 2 31.82 12.20 -18.67
N GLY A 3 32.24 13.47 -18.61
CA GLY A 3 33.65 13.85 -18.45
C GLY A 3 34.53 13.43 -19.63
N PHE A 4 34.18 13.83 -20.85
CA PHE A 4 34.87 13.45 -22.09
C PHE A 4 36.37 13.85 -22.14
N GLY A 5 36.86 14.64 -21.19
CA GLY A 5 38.30 14.90 -21.02
C GLY A 5 38.94 15.69 -22.15
N VAL A 6 38.15 16.37 -22.98
CA VAL A 6 38.68 17.24 -24.03
C VAL A 6 39.35 18.47 -23.39
N PRO A 7 40.51 18.93 -23.89
CA PRO A 7 41.15 20.13 -23.40
C PRO A 7 40.26 21.34 -23.73
N ASP A 8 39.71 21.97 -22.69
CA ASP A 8 38.76 23.06 -22.86
C ASP A 8 39.45 24.38 -23.26
N PRO A 9 39.01 25.05 -24.35
CA PRO A 9 39.53 26.36 -24.77
C PRO A 9 39.17 27.54 -23.84
N TYR A 10 38.25 27.34 -22.90
CA TYR A 10 37.55 28.43 -22.20
C TYR A 10 37.87 28.56 -20.71
N PHE A 11 38.63 27.63 -20.13
CA PHE A 11 39.11 27.72 -18.75
C PHE A 11 40.35 28.61 -18.66
N ARG A 12 40.13 29.94 -18.73
CA ARG A 12 41.08 30.90 -18.15
C ARG A 12 41.12 30.72 -16.63
N PRO A 13 42.17 31.17 -15.91
CA PRO A 13 42.22 31.11 -14.44
C PRO A 13 41.18 32.05 -13.81
N CYS A 14 39.91 31.67 -13.93
CA CYS A 14 38.75 32.39 -13.47
C CYS A 14 38.18 31.63 -12.27
N PRO A 15 38.43 32.09 -11.03
CA PRO A 15 37.97 31.40 -9.82
C PRO A 15 36.45 31.26 -9.74
N TRP A 16 35.71 32.17 -10.38
CA TRP A 16 34.25 32.10 -10.49
C TRP A 16 33.75 30.84 -11.21
N LEU A 17 34.45 30.41 -12.26
CA LEU A 17 34.04 29.24 -13.04
C LEU A 17 34.19 27.95 -12.23
N VAL A 18 35.25 27.85 -11.43
CA VAL A 18 35.45 26.73 -10.49
C VAL A 18 34.34 26.71 -9.44
N ALA A 19 33.95 27.87 -8.90
CA ALA A 19 32.85 27.96 -7.93
C ALA A 19 31.51 27.49 -8.54
N VAL A 20 31.20 27.90 -9.77
CA VAL A 20 29.98 27.45 -10.48
C VAL A 20 29.99 25.95 -10.73
N LEU A 21 31.12 25.37 -11.18
CA LEU A 21 31.23 23.92 -11.37
C LEU A 21 31.02 23.13 -10.07
N ILE A 22 31.55 23.64 -8.95
CA ILE A 22 31.36 22.98 -7.64
C ILE A 22 29.87 23.01 -7.27
N VAL A 23 29.21 24.16 -7.39
CA VAL A 23 27.78 24.30 -7.08
C VAL A 23 26.92 23.42 -8.00
N GLU A 24 27.22 23.39 -9.30
CA GLU A 24 26.57 22.50 -10.28
C GLU A 24 26.75 21.03 -9.89
N SER A 25 27.97 20.62 -9.53
CA SER A 25 28.23 19.24 -9.14
C SER A 25 27.48 18.83 -7.87
N LEU A 26 27.40 19.72 -6.88
CA LEU A 26 26.68 19.46 -5.63
C LEU A 26 25.17 19.37 -5.86
N THR A 27 24.60 20.31 -6.62
CA THR A 27 23.17 20.31 -6.94
C THR A 27 22.79 19.09 -7.79
N ALA A 28 23.63 18.72 -8.76
CA ALA A 28 23.42 17.52 -9.58
C ALA A 28 23.37 16.24 -8.74
N VAL A 29 24.30 16.06 -7.79
CA VAL A 29 24.31 14.90 -6.89
C VAL A 29 23.09 14.90 -5.97
N LEU A 30 22.68 16.07 -5.45
CA LEU A 30 21.46 16.17 -4.64
C LEU A 30 20.22 15.73 -5.42
N TYR A 31 20.07 16.18 -6.68
CA TYR A 31 18.95 15.77 -7.52
C TYR A 31 18.96 14.27 -7.83
N ASP A 32 20.14 13.71 -8.10
CA ASP A 32 20.28 12.27 -8.40
C ASP A 32 19.82 11.41 -7.21
N VAL A 33 20.30 11.72 -6.00
CA VAL A 33 19.91 10.96 -4.79
C VAL A 33 18.41 11.11 -4.49
N ILE A 34 17.84 12.30 -4.69
CA ILE A 34 16.38 12.52 -4.51
C ILE A 34 15.60 11.70 -5.53
N PHE A 35 15.98 11.73 -6.80
CA PHE A 35 15.29 11.02 -7.87
C PHE A 35 15.34 9.51 -7.67
N VAL A 36 16.54 8.97 -7.45
CA VAL A 36 16.73 7.53 -7.15
C VAL A 36 15.96 7.15 -5.89
N GLY A 37 15.96 7.99 -4.85
CA GLY A 37 15.20 7.77 -3.61
C GLY A 37 13.68 7.68 -3.84
N VAL A 38 13.11 8.61 -4.62
CA VAL A 38 11.66 8.61 -4.95
C VAL A 38 11.29 7.40 -5.80
N VAL A 39 12.10 7.06 -6.80
CA VAL A 39 11.88 5.88 -7.66
C VAL A 39 11.99 4.60 -6.84
N TYR A 40 13.03 4.47 -6.02
CA TYR A 40 13.21 3.32 -5.13
C TYR A 40 12.06 3.20 -4.14
N GLN A 41 11.57 4.31 -3.57
CA GLN A 41 10.39 4.30 -2.70
C GLN A 41 9.14 3.79 -3.44
N ARG A 42 8.96 4.13 -4.72
CA ARG A 42 7.84 3.63 -5.52
C ARG A 42 7.96 2.14 -5.84
N ILE A 43 9.17 1.66 -6.16
CA ILE A 43 9.42 0.24 -6.47
C ILE A 43 9.32 -0.63 -5.20
N SER A 44 9.81 -0.13 -4.08
CA SER A 44 9.78 -0.84 -2.79
C SER A 44 8.40 -0.89 -2.14
N ARG A 45 7.44 -0.07 -2.61
CA ARG A 45 6.04 -0.20 -2.18
C ARG A 45 5.53 -1.59 -2.55
N GLY A 46 5.25 -2.41 -1.53
CA GLY A 46 4.75 -3.78 -1.67
C GLY A 46 3.32 -3.92 -2.18
N THR A 47 2.79 -2.95 -2.95
CA THR A 47 1.41 -2.94 -3.45
C THR A 47 1.12 -4.12 -4.39
N THR A 48 2.15 -4.71 -5.00
CA THR A 48 2.04 -5.95 -5.79
C THR A 48 1.68 -7.19 -4.97
N ARG A 49 1.84 -7.19 -3.64
CA ARG A 49 1.49 -8.36 -2.79
C ARG A 49 -0.01 -8.59 -2.68
N ALA A 50 -0.85 -7.58 -2.88
CA ALA A 50 -2.30 -7.77 -2.91
C ALA A 50 -2.76 -8.69 -4.06
N SER A 51 -1.96 -8.83 -5.12
CA SER A 51 -2.28 -9.68 -6.28
C SER A 51 -2.01 -11.17 -6.05
N THR A 52 -1.27 -11.54 -5.01
CA THR A 52 -0.87 -12.93 -4.74
C THR A 52 -1.70 -13.58 -3.63
N ILE A 53 -2.53 -12.81 -2.94
CA ILE A 53 -3.47 -13.32 -1.93
C ILE A 53 -4.77 -13.70 -2.64
N LEU A 54 -5.09 -14.99 -2.60
CA LEU A 54 -6.34 -15.53 -3.10
C LEU A 54 -7.32 -15.75 -1.96
N PHE A 55 -8.60 -15.55 -2.27
CA PHE A 55 -9.72 -15.98 -1.44
C PHE A 55 -10.49 -17.08 -2.15
N SER A 56 -11.14 -17.95 -1.37
CA SER A 56 -12.09 -18.93 -1.91
C SER A 56 -13.28 -18.22 -2.57
N ASP A 57 -13.70 -18.72 -3.72
CA ASP A 57 -14.87 -18.23 -4.47
C ASP A 57 -16.18 -18.32 -3.67
N LYS A 58 -16.26 -19.29 -2.75
CA LYS A 58 -17.45 -19.54 -1.93
C LYS A 58 -17.08 -19.52 -0.46
N ALA A 59 -17.90 -18.83 0.33
CA ALA A 59 -17.93 -18.97 1.77
C ALA A 59 -18.95 -20.04 2.16
N VAL A 60 -18.69 -20.76 3.25
CA VAL A 60 -19.59 -21.77 3.79
C VAL A 60 -20.07 -21.35 5.17
N ILE A 61 -21.31 -21.70 5.48
CA ILE A 61 -21.90 -21.49 6.80
C ILE A 61 -21.97 -22.86 7.47
N GLN A 62 -21.39 -22.96 8.65
CA GLN A 62 -21.44 -24.18 9.45
C GLN A 62 -21.78 -23.85 10.89
N THR A 63 -22.67 -24.63 11.47
CA THR A 63 -22.95 -24.60 12.90
C THR A 63 -22.08 -25.63 13.60
N VAL A 64 -21.33 -25.20 14.61
CA VAL A 64 -20.47 -26.06 15.44
C VAL A 64 -20.88 -25.84 16.89
N GLY A 65 -21.48 -26.85 17.51
CA GLY A 65 -22.17 -26.67 18.80
C GLY A 65 -23.37 -25.75 18.67
N ASP A 66 -23.46 -24.73 19.53
CA ASP A 66 -24.55 -23.74 19.53
C ASP A 66 -24.24 -22.48 18.71
N SER A 67 -23.05 -22.41 18.09
CA SER A 67 -22.56 -21.24 17.38
C SER A 67 -22.52 -21.46 15.87
N THR A 68 -22.92 -20.42 15.11
CA THR A 68 -22.88 -20.44 13.63
C THR A 68 -21.70 -19.62 13.14
N TYR A 69 -20.89 -20.24 12.27
CA TYR A 69 -19.66 -19.67 11.74
C TYR A 69 -19.75 -19.51 10.22
N VAL A 70 -19.26 -18.37 9.74
CA VAL A 70 -19.00 -18.15 8.31
C VAL A 70 -17.51 -18.37 8.08
N MET A 71 -17.19 -19.33 7.22
CA MET A 71 -15.81 -19.69 6.91
C MET A 71 -15.50 -19.48 5.44
N PHE A 72 -14.30 -18.97 5.18
CA PHE A 72 -13.72 -18.84 3.86
C PHE A 72 -12.23 -19.17 3.96
N ARG A 73 -11.60 -19.51 2.83
CA ARG A 73 -10.17 -19.80 2.78
C ARG A 73 -9.44 -18.61 2.17
N ALA A 74 -8.29 -18.27 2.74
CA ALA A 74 -7.34 -17.34 2.16
C ALA A 74 -5.99 -18.04 1.96
N CYS A 75 -5.29 -17.76 0.87
CA CYS A 75 -4.02 -18.40 0.53
C CYS A 75 -3.07 -17.39 -0.12
N GLU A 76 -1.79 -17.46 0.24
CA GLU A 76 -0.70 -16.72 -0.41
C GLU A 76 -0.06 -17.62 -1.48
N MET A 77 -0.09 -17.19 -2.74
CA MET A 77 0.48 -17.95 -3.86
C MET A 77 2.01 -18.00 -3.84
N ARG A 78 2.67 -17.00 -3.25
CA ARG A 78 4.13 -16.88 -3.26
C ARG A 78 4.77 -17.83 -2.25
N ARG A 79 5.93 -18.39 -2.59
CA ARG A 79 6.71 -19.26 -1.67
C ARG A 79 7.27 -18.54 -0.44
N THR A 80 7.32 -17.20 -0.45
CA THR A 80 7.81 -16.41 0.67
C THR A 80 6.71 -16.27 1.72
N GLN A 81 7.00 -16.57 2.98
CA GLN A 81 6.04 -16.40 4.07
C GLN A 81 5.66 -14.92 4.25
N LEU A 82 4.37 -14.67 4.51
CA LEU A 82 3.89 -13.36 4.94
C LEU A 82 4.14 -13.21 6.44
N LEU A 83 4.95 -12.22 6.82
CA LEU A 83 5.17 -11.86 8.21
C LEU A 83 4.07 -10.90 8.66
N ASP A 84 3.64 -11.02 9.92
CA ASP A 84 2.68 -10.11 10.58
C ASP A 84 1.35 -9.94 9.81
N SER A 85 0.82 -11.07 9.32
CA SER A 85 -0.43 -11.07 8.55
C SER A 85 -1.64 -10.95 9.48
N HIS A 86 -2.38 -9.86 9.35
CA HIS A 86 -3.66 -9.64 10.05
C HIS A 86 -4.83 -9.70 9.08
N PHE A 87 -5.88 -10.40 9.46
CA PHE A 87 -7.15 -10.41 8.73
C PHE A 87 -8.14 -9.48 9.43
N ARG A 88 -8.98 -8.80 8.64
CA ARG A 88 -10.09 -8.01 9.18
C ARG A 88 -11.31 -8.27 8.33
N CYS A 89 -12.39 -8.66 8.98
CA CYS A 89 -13.65 -8.96 8.32
C CYS A 89 -14.69 -7.90 8.65
N TYR A 90 -15.47 -7.50 7.65
CA TYR A 90 -16.53 -6.52 7.82
C TYR A 90 -17.81 -7.03 7.15
N LEU A 91 -18.92 -6.97 7.89
CA LEU A 91 -20.25 -7.23 7.38
C LEU A 91 -20.86 -5.92 6.90
N PHE A 92 -21.27 -5.90 5.64
CA PHE A 92 -21.98 -4.78 5.05
C PHE A 92 -23.46 -5.13 4.95
N THR A 93 -24.30 -4.41 5.69
CA THR A 93 -25.75 -4.59 5.68
C THR A 93 -26.45 -3.32 5.23
N TRP A 94 -27.54 -3.49 4.48
CA TRP A 94 -28.45 -2.40 4.18
C TRP A 94 -29.54 -2.37 5.26
N GLN A 95 -29.56 -1.32 6.07
CA GLN A 95 -30.63 -1.12 7.04
C GLN A 95 -31.69 -0.19 6.44
N ARG A 96 -32.95 -0.65 6.42
CA ARG A 96 -34.10 0.20 6.09
C ARG A 96 -34.42 1.04 7.32
N GLN A 97 -34.13 2.33 7.27
CA GLN A 97 -34.43 3.25 8.36
C GLN A 97 -35.81 3.86 8.12
N GLU A 98 -36.76 3.51 8.99
CA GLU A 98 -38.12 4.04 9.01
C GLU A 98 -38.20 5.21 10.00
N SER A 99 -37.47 6.28 9.72
CA SER A 99 -37.48 7.46 10.59
C SER A 99 -37.54 8.73 9.75
N GLY A 100 -38.79 9.11 9.47
CA GLY A 100 -39.18 10.44 9.08
C GLY A 100 -40.67 10.59 9.39
N LEU A 101 -41.06 11.72 9.98
CA LEU A 101 -42.47 12.10 10.19
C LEU A 101 -43.30 12.13 8.88
N ASN A 102 -42.64 12.01 7.72
CA ASN A 102 -43.21 12.03 6.38
C ASN A 102 -43.10 10.68 5.63
N GLY A 103 -42.85 9.55 6.31
CA GLY A 103 -42.84 8.22 5.69
C GLY A 103 -41.71 7.98 4.68
N GLN A 104 -40.70 8.85 4.62
CA GLN A 104 -39.54 8.64 3.74
C GLN A 104 -38.63 7.55 4.30
N GLN A 105 -38.53 6.45 3.56
CA GLN A 105 -37.68 5.32 3.92
C GLN A 105 -36.28 5.53 3.34
N PHE A 106 -35.30 5.79 4.21
CA PHE A 106 -33.89 5.90 3.81
C PHE A 106 -33.19 4.55 4.04
N SER A 107 -32.63 3.95 2.98
CA SER A 107 -31.76 2.78 3.12
C SER A 107 -30.34 3.25 3.44
N ARG A 108 -29.86 2.99 4.66
CA ARG A 108 -28.50 3.34 5.08
C ARG A 108 -27.59 2.11 4.98
N PHE A 109 -26.45 2.28 4.34
CA PHE A 109 -25.39 1.28 4.31
C PHE A 109 -24.66 1.29 5.65
N ARG A 110 -24.57 0.13 6.32
CA ARG A 110 -23.91 -0.04 7.61
C ARG A 110 -22.81 -1.10 7.51
N GLN A 111 -21.60 -0.69 7.89
CA GLN A 111 -20.46 -1.57 8.07
C GLN A 111 -20.36 -1.97 9.55
N THR A 112 -20.28 -3.27 9.83
CA THR A 112 -20.08 -3.82 11.17
C THR A 112 -18.83 -4.71 11.16
N PRO A 113 -17.82 -4.48 12.02
CA PRO A 113 -16.68 -5.38 12.11
C PRO A 113 -17.13 -6.77 12.60
N MET A 114 -16.61 -7.82 11.97
CA MET A 114 -16.81 -9.20 12.38
C MET A 114 -15.59 -9.67 13.17
N ARG A 115 -15.84 -10.39 14.26
CA ARG A 115 -14.79 -11.03 15.05
C ARG A 115 -14.30 -12.29 14.32
N LEU A 116 -12.99 -12.42 14.15
CA LEU A 116 -12.36 -13.66 13.71
C LEU A 116 -11.98 -14.50 14.94
N GLU A 117 -12.29 -15.79 14.88
CA GLU A 117 -11.84 -16.78 15.87
C GLU A 117 -10.50 -17.40 15.46
N GLN A 118 -10.20 -17.43 14.16
CA GLN A 118 -8.99 -18.03 13.59
C GLN A 118 -8.52 -17.25 12.35
N PRO A 119 -7.29 -16.69 12.35
CA PRO A 119 -6.46 -16.43 13.52
C PRO A 119 -7.18 -15.49 14.50
N ASP A 120 -6.92 -15.63 15.80
CA ASP A 120 -7.54 -14.79 16.81
C ASP A 120 -7.03 -13.34 16.66
N ASP A 121 -7.97 -12.41 16.48
CA ASP A 121 -7.70 -10.99 16.24
C ASP A 121 -7.41 -10.21 17.54
N THR A 122 -7.35 -10.86 18.71
CA THR A 122 -7.21 -10.22 20.03
C THR A 122 -5.78 -9.86 20.47
N LEU A 123 -4.83 -9.75 19.54
CA LEU A 123 -3.44 -9.34 19.80
C LEU A 123 -3.23 -7.82 19.73
#